data_AF-A0A8S1L3M4-F1
#
_entry.id   AF-A0A8S1L3M4-F1
#
_cell.length_a   1.000
_cell.length_b   1.000
_cell.length_c   1.000
_cell.angle_alpha   90.00
_cell.angle_beta   90.00
_cell.angle_gamma   90.00
#
_symmetry.space_group_name_H-M   'P 1'
#
loop_
_entity.id
_entity.type
_entity.pdbx_description
1 polymer ?
#
loop_
_entity_poly.entity_id
_entity_poly.type
_entity_poly.pdbx_seq_one_letter_code
_entity_poly.pdbx_strand_id
1 'polypeptide(L)'
;MIKLPLNWSYLVQKIKKRKPDKVLKIQDKEKKHIQRVQSKRFKSYQKCEVAQLTGQINQNKRIDQKPSLMSLMEQFLIDRKQQFDMLEKAYQENNEANIKVITNSLRFKYGIAGQGRQMAINKLCDMLVELLLPMHMRYLFWVASEDLDIFNRERQSGEFQSNDMSDSQLNCLNSFGLDDEQILKIQNMQSSIQEQRQYYDNLILEIFKIQNWITKESQKCQQIADEIWDILEPKQAAGLLISLDKNRTEQFKEKKVYPDCVLLTLQKKAKQQIQRKQSTYFEMKRQNKQEELEMQNYFQQDFIN
;
A
#
# COMPACT_ATOMS: atom_id res chain seq x y z
N MET A 1 -31.91 -98.65 -20.32
CA MET A 1 -32.08 -97.46 -21.18
C MET A 1 -32.98 -96.48 -20.45
N ILE A 2 -32.41 -95.55 -19.67
CA ILE A 2 -33.12 -94.38 -19.13
C ILE A 2 -32.14 -93.21 -19.23
N LYS A 3 -32.43 -92.28 -20.14
CA LYS A 3 -31.79 -90.98 -20.25
C LYS A 3 -32.49 -90.03 -19.29
N LEU A 4 -31.74 -89.28 -18.49
CA LEU A 4 -32.14 -87.97 -17.98
C LEU A 4 -30.94 -87.01 -18.15
N PRO A 5 -31.14 -85.87 -18.83
CA PRO A 5 -30.08 -84.90 -19.07
C PRO A 5 -30.02 -83.86 -17.94
N LEU A 6 -28.82 -83.65 -17.39
CA LEU A 6 -28.48 -82.50 -16.56
C LEU A 6 -28.43 -81.23 -17.42
N ASN A 7 -29.52 -80.48 -17.46
CA ASN A 7 -29.60 -79.20 -18.16
C ASN A 7 -28.96 -78.08 -17.31
N TRP A 8 -27.63 -77.99 -17.35
CA TRP A 8 -26.83 -76.93 -16.72
C TRP A 8 -27.08 -75.52 -17.30
N SER A 9 -27.81 -75.39 -18.41
CA SER A 9 -28.13 -74.09 -19.04
C SER A 9 -29.17 -73.27 -18.23
N TYR A 10 -30.03 -73.93 -17.45
CA TYR A 10 -31.10 -73.23 -16.72
C TYR A 10 -30.64 -72.55 -15.41
N LEU A 11 -29.56 -73.02 -14.79
CA LEU A 11 -29.02 -72.42 -13.56
C LEU A 11 -28.12 -71.20 -13.83
N VAL A 12 -27.41 -71.17 -14.95
CA VAL A 12 -26.52 -70.05 -15.30
C VAL A 12 -27.31 -68.80 -15.75
N GLN A 13 -28.51 -68.97 -16.31
CA GLN A 13 -29.37 -67.83 -16.66
C GLN A 13 -30.06 -67.15 -15.46
N LYS A 14 -30.19 -67.82 -14.31
CA LYS A 14 -30.85 -67.25 -13.12
C LYS A 14 -29.92 -66.44 -12.21
N ILE A 15 -28.60 -66.59 -12.35
CA ILE A 15 -27.61 -65.82 -11.56
C ILE A 15 -27.26 -64.49 -12.25
N LYS A 16 -27.43 -64.36 -13.58
CA LYS A 16 -27.12 -63.12 -14.33
C LYS A 16 -28.24 -62.05 -14.39
N LYS A 17 -29.41 -62.25 -13.75
CA LYS A 17 -30.57 -61.33 -13.85
C LYS A 17 -31.09 -60.77 -12.50
N ARG A 18 -30.22 -60.61 -11.50
CA ARG A 18 -30.49 -59.86 -10.26
C ARG A 18 -29.17 -59.17 -9.88
N LYS A 19 -28.94 -57.86 -9.86
CA LYS A 19 -29.75 -56.64 -9.81
C LYS A 19 -28.88 -55.48 -10.36
N PRO A 20 -29.04 -54.98 -11.59
CA PRO A 20 -28.36 -53.74 -12.00
C PRO A 20 -28.96 -52.51 -11.30
N ASP A 21 -30.28 -52.49 -11.05
CA ASP A 21 -30.97 -51.30 -10.52
C ASP A 21 -30.67 -50.96 -9.05
N LYS A 22 -30.29 -51.95 -8.23
CA LYS A 22 -29.94 -51.69 -6.82
C LYS A 22 -28.52 -51.14 -6.67
N VAL A 23 -27.60 -51.56 -7.54
CA VAL A 23 -26.20 -51.09 -7.52
C VAL A 23 -26.11 -49.67 -8.08
N LEU A 24 -26.82 -49.37 -9.16
CA LEU A 24 -26.96 -48.01 -9.71
C LEU A 24 -27.57 -47.03 -8.70
N LYS A 25 -28.64 -47.42 -7.99
CA LYS A 25 -29.26 -46.58 -6.95
C LYS A 25 -28.37 -46.37 -5.72
N ILE A 26 -27.45 -47.28 -5.41
CA ILE A 26 -26.48 -47.13 -4.32
C ILE A 26 -25.34 -46.20 -4.76
N GLN A 27 -24.81 -46.38 -5.97
CA GLN A 27 -23.78 -45.52 -6.55
C GLN A 27 -24.26 -44.07 -6.74
N ASP A 28 -25.52 -43.85 -7.13
CA ASP A 28 -26.10 -42.50 -7.21
C ASP A 28 -26.30 -41.85 -5.84
N LYS A 29 -26.61 -42.64 -4.80
CA LYS A 29 -26.71 -42.14 -3.42
C LYS A 29 -25.34 -41.78 -2.87
N GLU A 30 -24.31 -42.58 -3.14
CA GLU A 30 -22.93 -42.27 -2.78
C GLU A 30 -22.40 -41.03 -3.50
N LYS A 31 -22.61 -40.90 -4.82
CA LYS A 31 -22.23 -39.69 -5.56
C LYS A 31 -22.91 -38.44 -5.01
N LYS A 32 -24.21 -38.50 -4.70
CA LYS A 32 -24.94 -37.37 -4.08
C LYS A 32 -24.44 -37.08 -2.67
N HIS A 33 -24.03 -38.10 -1.90
CA HIS A 33 -23.44 -37.91 -0.58
C HIS A 33 -22.06 -37.25 -0.67
N ILE A 34 -21.20 -37.73 -1.56
CA ILE A 34 -19.86 -37.16 -1.81
C ILE A 34 -19.98 -35.70 -2.29
N GLN A 35 -20.88 -35.38 -3.22
CA GLN A 35 -21.15 -34.00 -3.63
C GLN A 35 -21.68 -33.12 -2.49
N ARG A 36 -22.54 -33.67 -1.61
CA ARG A 36 -22.99 -32.93 -0.41
C ARG A 36 -21.87 -32.70 0.60
N VAL A 37 -20.98 -33.66 0.79
CA VAL A 37 -19.83 -33.51 1.70
C VAL A 37 -18.80 -32.53 1.11
N GLN A 38 -18.53 -32.60 -0.19
CA GLN A 38 -17.64 -31.67 -0.89
C GLN A 38 -18.21 -30.24 -0.90
N SER A 39 -19.50 -30.04 -1.17
CA SER A 39 -20.12 -28.70 -1.11
C SER A 39 -20.18 -28.14 0.32
N LYS A 40 -20.38 -28.99 1.35
CA LYS A 40 -20.28 -28.57 2.76
C LYS A 40 -18.84 -28.20 3.14
N ARG A 41 -17.85 -28.97 2.72
CA ARG A 41 -16.42 -28.64 2.91
C ARG A 41 -16.07 -27.34 2.21
N PHE A 42 -16.47 -27.16 0.95
CA PHE A 42 -16.22 -25.93 0.19
C PHE A 42 -16.87 -24.70 0.83
N LYS A 43 -18.12 -24.80 1.30
CA LYS A 43 -18.77 -23.72 2.07
C LYS A 43 -18.09 -23.47 3.41
N SER A 44 -17.52 -24.49 4.06
CA SER A 44 -16.75 -24.34 5.29
C SER A 44 -15.40 -23.66 5.04
N TYR A 45 -14.70 -24.01 3.95
CA TYR A 45 -13.46 -23.36 3.53
C TYR A 45 -13.71 -21.89 3.18
N GLN A 46 -14.73 -21.58 2.38
CA GLN A 46 -15.09 -20.19 2.06
C GLN A 46 -15.48 -19.38 3.31
N LYS A 47 -16.22 -19.98 4.26
CA LYS A 47 -16.55 -19.29 5.53
C LYS A 47 -15.31 -19.06 6.39
N CYS A 48 -14.36 -19.99 6.40
CA CYS A 48 -13.11 -19.85 7.14
C CYS A 48 -12.20 -18.80 6.51
N GLU A 49 -12.11 -18.77 5.18
CA GLU A 49 -11.34 -17.80 4.41
C GLU A 49 -11.92 -16.39 4.54
N VAL A 50 -13.25 -16.23 4.46
CA VAL A 50 -13.92 -14.95 4.73
C VAL A 50 -13.74 -14.53 6.20
N ALA A 51 -13.81 -15.47 7.16
CA ALA A 51 -13.55 -15.16 8.56
C ALA A 51 -12.07 -14.79 8.83
N GLN A 52 -11.12 -15.43 8.14
CA GLN A 52 -9.70 -15.09 8.21
C GLN A 52 -9.41 -13.74 7.56
N LEU A 53 -9.97 -13.46 6.38
CA LEU A 53 -9.84 -12.16 5.71
C LEU A 53 -10.50 -11.05 6.52
N THR A 54 -11.68 -11.30 7.12
CA THR A 54 -12.35 -10.34 8.01
C THR A 54 -11.57 -10.17 9.32
N GLY A 55 -10.95 -11.24 9.82
CA GLY A 55 -10.05 -11.24 10.97
C GLY A 55 -8.79 -10.42 10.70
N GLN A 56 -8.17 -10.56 9.52
CA GLN A 56 -7.03 -9.77 9.08
C GLN A 56 -7.40 -8.30 8.84
N ILE A 57 -8.58 -8.01 8.26
CA ILE A 57 -9.09 -6.64 8.13
C ILE A 57 -9.33 -6.01 9.51
N ASN A 58 -9.83 -6.78 10.49
CA ASN A 58 -10.09 -6.29 11.84
C ASN A 58 -8.84 -6.23 12.73
N GLN A 59 -7.83 -7.08 12.48
CA GLN A 59 -6.50 -6.96 13.07
C GLN A 59 -5.76 -5.76 12.50
N ASN A 60 -5.89 -5.48 11.19
CA ASN A 60 -5.39 -4.25 10.57
C ASN A 60 -6.08 -2.97 11.10
N LYS A 61 -7.28 -3.07 11.67
CA LYS A 61 -7.94 -1.95 12.39
C LYS A 61 -7.41 -1.74 13.82
N ARG A 62 -6.70 -2.72 14.40
CA ARG A 62 -6.18 -2.68 15.77
C ARG A 62 -4.67 -2.48 15.85
N ILE A 63 -3.95 -2.54 14.74
CA ILE A 63 -2.56 -2.08 14.64
C ILE A 63 -2.59 -0.56 14.74
N ASP A 64 -2.26 -0.04 15.92
CA ASP A 64 -2.02 1.37 16.26
C ASP A 64 -2.84 2.39 15.45
N GLN A 65 -3.89 2.94 16.09
CA GLN A 65 -4.56 4.17 15.63
C GLN A 65 -3.62 5.37 15.79
N LYS A 66 -2.45 5.35 15.15
CA LYS A 66 -1.73 6.57 14.80
C LYS A 66 -2.66 7.32 13.86
N PRO A 67 -3.10 8.53 14.22
CA PRO A 67 -4.03 9.28 13.38
C PRO A 67 -3.42 9.42 11.99
N SER A 68 -4.22 9.17 10.95
CA SER A 68 -3.79 9.33 9.56
C SER A 68 -3.33 10.77 9.33
N LEU A 69 -2.48 11.02 8.33
CA LEU A 69 -2.09 12.40 8.03
C LEU A 69 -3.33 13.28 7.77
N MET A 70 -4.34 12.73 7.10
CA MET A 70 -5.60 13.43 6.84
C MET A 70 -6.32 13.80 8.15
N SER A 71 -6.45 12.85 9.08
CA SER A 71 -7.06 13.09 10.40
C SER A 71 -6.26 14.11 11.22
N LEU A 72 -4.92 14.05 11.20
CA LEU A 72 -4.05 15.03 11.85
C LEU A 72 -4.26 16.44 11.27
N MET A 73 -4.34 16.55 9.94
CA MET A 73 -4.55 17.83 9.26
C MET A 73 -5.94 18.40 9.49
N GLU A 74 -6.98 17.58 9.47
CA GLU A 74 -8.34 18.01 9.78
C GLU A 74 -8.45 18.51 11.23
N GLN A 75 -7.95 17.75 12.19
CA GLN A 75 -7.94 18.16 13.59
C GLN A 75 -7.17 19.47 13.79
N PHE A 76 -6.00 19.58 13.14
CA PHE A 76 -5.18 20.80 13.18
C PHE A 76 -5.95 22.04 12.70
N LEU A 77 -6.72 21.93 11.61
CA LEU A 77 -7.52 23.03 11.08
C LEU A 77 -8.68 23.41 12.00
N ILE A 78 -9.34 22.42 12.61
CA ILE A 78 -10.43 22.63 13.56
C ILE A 78 -9.91 23.34 14.81
N ASP A 79 -8.85 22.80 15.42
CA ASP A 79 -8.26 23.37 16.62
C ASP A 79 -7.80 24.81 16.38
N ARG A 80 -7.20 25.06 15.20
CA ARG A 80 -6.75 26.40 14.83
C ARG A 80 -7.93 27.36 14.79
N LYS A 81 -9.02 26.98 14.10
CA LYS A 81 -10.21 27.82 13.99
C LYS A 81 -10.76 28.18 15.38
N GLN A 82 -10.89 27.18 16.26
CA GLN A 82 -11.37 27.40 17.63
C GLN A 82 -10.47 28.37 18.41
N GLN A 83 -9.15 28.26 18.29
CA GLN A 83 -8.23 29.19 18.95
C GLN A 83 -8.35 30.62 18.42
N PHE A 84 -8.57 30.81 17.11
CA PHE A 84 -8.81 32.13 16.52
C PHE A 84 -10.17 32.71 16.95
N ASP A 85 -11.22 31.89 17.02
CA ASP A 85 -12.53 32.31 17.52
C ASP A 85 -12.45 32.77 18.99
N MET A 86 -11.70 32.04 19.82
CA MET A 86 -11.43 32.43 21.22
C MET A 86 -10.61 33.71 21.32
N LEU A 87 -9.61 33.88 20.45
CA LEU A 87 -8.78 35.09 20.40
C LEU A 87 -9.61 36.31 20.03
N GLU A 88 -10.50 36.17 19.04
CA GLU A 88 -11.40 37.25 18.61
C GLU A 88 -12.36 37.64 19.73
N LYS A 89 -12.94 36.68 20.44
CA LYS A 89 -13.78 36.96 21.60
C LYS A 89 -13.01 37.71 22.70
N ALA A 90 -11.81 37.22 23.07
CA ALA A 90 -10.98 37.88 24.09
C ALA A 90 -10.55 39.29 23.66
N TYR A 91 -10.31 39.51 22.36
CA TYR A 91 -10.00 40.81 21.79
C TYR A 91 -11.17 41.79 21.92
N GLN A 92 -12.40 41.36 21.58
CA GLN A 92 -13.61 42.17 21.71
C GLN A 92 -13.94 42.51 23.17
N GLU A 93 -13.70 41.57 24.09
CA GLU A 93 -13.88 41.74 25.54
C GLU A 93 -12.78 42.58 26.20
N ASN A 94 -11.75 43.01 25.45
CA ASN A 94 -10.55 43.69 25.98
C ASN A 94 -9.85 42.91 27.12
N ASN A 95 -9.93 41.58 27.10
CA ASN A 95 -9.35 40.73 28.14
C ASN A 95 -7.89 40.41 27.82
N GLU A 96 -6.98 41.28 28.25
CA GLU A 96 -5.56 41.20 27.91
C GLU A 96 -4.86 39.93 28.43
N ALA A 97 -5.28 39.41 29.59
CA ALA A 97 -4.74 38.17 30.15
C ALA A 97 -5.09 36.97 29.25
N ASN A 98 -6.34 36.85 28.82
CA ASN A 98 -6.76 35.80 27.90
C ASN A 98 -6.10 35.95 26.53
N ILE A 99 -5.94 37.20 26.04
CA ILE A 99 -5.22 37.46 24.79
C ILE A 99 -3.81 36.87 24.86
N LYS A 100 -3.02 37.18 25.91
CA LYS A 100 -1.66 36.66 26.09
C LYS A 100 -1.61 35.13 26.14
N VAL A 101 -2.55 34.50 26.86
CA VAL A 101 -2.61 33.03 26.96
C VAL A 101 -2.89 32.40 25.60
N ILE A 102 -3.85 32.94 24.85
CA ILE A 102 -4.27 32.37 23.56
C ILE A 102 -3.20 32.61 22.49
N THR A 103 -2.58 33.79 22.42
CA THR A 103 -1.47 34.02 21.46
C THR A 103 -0.25 33.17 21.77
N ASN A 104 0.09 32.95 23.05
CA ASN A 104 1.16 32.02 23.42
C ASN A 104 0.81 30.56 23.07
N SER A 105 -0.45 30.14 23.28
CA SER A 105 -0.95 28.83 22.85
C SER A 105 -0.83 28.65 21.34
N LEU A 106 -1.24 29.67 20.56
CA LEU A 106 -1.10 29.68 19.11
C LEU A 106 0.36 29.57 18.68
N ARG A 107 1.27 30.32 19.30
CA ARG A 107 2.71 30.27 19.04
C ARG A 107 3.29 28.89 19.37
N PHE A 108 2.90 28.31 20.50
CA PHE A 108 3.39 27.00 20.93
C PHE A 108 2.89 25.87 20.03
N LYS A 109 1.60 25.83 19.71
CA LYS A 109 1.00 24.73 18.92
C LYS A 109 1.31 24.82 17.42
N TYR A 110 1.37 26.03 16.87
CA TYR A 110 1.45 26.27 15.43
C TYR A 110 2.80 26.86 14.97
N GLY A 111 3.65 27.30 15.89
CA GLY A 111 5.02 27.76 15.60
C GLY A 111 6.01 26.62 15.31
N ILE A 112 7.31 26.92 15.28
CA ILE A 112 8.37 25.94 14.94
C ILE A 112 8.35 24.71 15.85
N ALA A 113 8.24 24.93 17.15
CA ALA A 113 8.24 23.88 18.17
C ALA A 113 6.86 23.21 18.31
N GLY A 114 5.90 23.56 17.45
CA GLY A 114 4.58 22.98 17.42
C GLY A 114 4.66 21.48 17.20
N GLN A 115 4.44 20.73 18.27
CA GLN A 115 4.45 19.27 18.25
C GLN A 115 3.57 18.72 17.12
N GLY A 116 2.40 19.31 16.90
CA GLY A 116 1.51 18.91 15.80
C GLY A 116 2.08 19.14 14.40
N ARG A 117 2.76 20.27 14.18
CA ARG A 117 3.42 20.58 12.90
C ARG A 117 4.59 19.66 12.64
N GLN A 118 5.47 19.46 13.63
CA GLN A 118 6.63 18.58 13.50
C GLN A 118 6.19 17.11 13.30
N MET A 119 5.15 16.66 14.01
CA MET A 119 4.57 15.34 13.79
C MET A 119 4.02 15.18 12.36
N ALA A 120 3.36 16.20 11.81
CA ALA A 120 2.86 16.16 10.44
C ALA A 120 3.98 16.10 9.39
N ILE A 121 5.04 16.91 9.57
CA ILE A 121 6.23 16.88 8.69
C ILE A 121 6.88 15.50 8.74
N ASN A 122 7.13 14.97 9.94
CA ASN A 122 7.72 13.64 10.10
C ASN A 122 6.86 12.57 9.44
N LYS A 123 5.53 12.60 9.66
CA LYS A 123 4.61 11.62 9.09
C LYS A 123 4.56 11.71 7.56
N LEU A 124 4.68 12.89 6.97
CA LEU A 124 4.79 13.06 5.52
C LEU A 124 6.07 12.44 4.97
N CYS A 125 7.22 12.68 5.62
CA CYS A 125 8.49 12.08 5.24
C CYS A 125 8.46 10.54 5.34
N ASP A 126 7.88 9.99 6.42
CA ASP A 126 7.69 8.55 6.58
C ASP A 126 6.89 7.96 5.42
N MET A 127 5.77 8.61 5.04
CA MET A 127 4.96 8.16 3.91
C MET A 127 5.68 8.25 2.57
N LEU A 128 6.56 9.25 2.37
CA LEU A 128 7.38 9.33 1.16
C LEU A 128 8.33 8.14 1.08
N VAL A 129 8.98 7.77 2.18
CA VAL A 129 9.85 6.57 2.24
C VAL A 129 9.03 5.30 2.03
N GLU A 130 7.83 5.21 2.63
CA GLU A 130 6.92 4.07 2.43
C GLU A 130 6.38 3.94 1.01
N LEU A 131 6.34 5.01 0.21
CA LEU A 131 5.90 4.96 -1.18
C LEU A 131 7.07 4.82 -2.17
N LEU A 132 8.29 5.14 -1.72
CA LEU A 132 9.47 5.17 -2.57
C LEU A 132 9.79 3.81 -3.18
N LEU A 133 9.68 2.75 -2.38
CA LEU A 133 10.06 1.39 -2.79
C LEU A 133 8.87 0.42 -2.67
N PRO A 134 8.50 -0.29 -3.76
CA PRO A 134 7.51 -1.36 -3.72
C PRO A 134 7.87 -2.44 -2.69
N MET A 135 6.85 -3.07 -2.09
CA MET A 135 7.04 -4.03 -1.01
C MET A 135 7.97 -5.20 -1.39
N HIS A 136 7.81 -5.77 -2.59
CA HIS A 136 8.63 -6.89 -3.05
C HIS A 136 10.11 -6.50 -3.22
N MET A 137 10.40 -5.26 -3.62
CA MET A 137 11.77 -4.77 -3.75
C MET A 137 12.44 -4.56 -2.39
N ARG A 138 11.68 -4.21 -1.33
CA ARG A 138 12.23 -4.16 0.03
C ARG A 138 12.75 -5.51 0.47
N TYR A 139 11.94 -6.55 0.26
CA TYR A 139 12.35 -7.91 0.58
C TYR A 139 13.52 -8.33 -0.29
N LEU A 140 13.51 -8.01 -1.59
CA LEU A 140 14.64 -8.31 -2.48
C LEU A 140 15.94 -7.65 -2.01
N PHE A 141 15.92 -6.37 -1.63
CA PHE A 141 17.10 -5.68 -1.10
C PHE A 141 17.55 -6.22 0.25
N TRP A 142 16.60 -6.66 1.09
CA TRP A 142 16.91 -7.28 2.37
C TRP A 142 17.60 -8.64 2.18
N VAL A 143 17.07 -9.51 1.31
CA VAL A 143 17.66 -10.83 1.05
C VAL A 143 18.93 -10.78 0.18
N ALA A 144 19.16 -9.68 -0.54
CA ALA A 144 20.39 -9.43 -1.30
C ALA A 144 21.43 -8.59 -0.53
N SER A 145 21.21 -8.38 0.78
CA SER A 145 22.17 -7.69 1.64
C SER A 145 23.34 -8.60 1.99
N GLU A 146 24.53 -8.03 2.17
CA GLU A 146 25.79 -8.76 2.39
C GLU A 146 25.71 -9.79 3.53
N ASP A 147 24.90 -9.52 4.57
CA ASP A 147 24.75 -10.39 5.74
C ASP A 147 23.79 -11.58 5.51
N LEU A 148 22.80 -11.41 4.63
CA LEU A 148 21.69 -12.35 4.41
C LEU A 148 21.64 -12.90 3.00
N ASP A 149 22.64 -12.59 2.18
CA ASP A 149 22.68 -12.88 0.76
C ASP A 149 22.34 -14.33 0.44
N ILE A 150 21.10 -14.52 0.03
CA ILE A 150 20.54 -15.85 -0.22
C ILE A 150 20.99 -16.43 -1.56
N PHE A 151 21.58 -15.58 -2.42
CA PHE A 151 21.95 -15.94 -3.78
C PHE A 151 23.43 -16.28 -3.89
N ASN A 152 24.30 -15.68 -3.08
CA ASN A 152 25.76 -15.86 -3.19
C ASN A 152 26.33 -17.05 -2.39
N ARG A 153 25.49 -17.96 -1.89
CA ARG A 153 25.95 -19.11 -1.08
C ARG A 153 26.18 -20.36 -1.92
N GLU A 154 27.32 -21.00 -1.70
CA GLU A 154 27.70 -22.26 -2.35
C GLU A 154 26.65 -23.35 -2.09
N ARG A 155 26.07 -23.90 -3.16
CA ARG A 155 25.23 -25.09 -3.07
C ARG A 155 26.10 -26.32 -2.85
N GLN A 156 25.76 -27.10 -1.83
CA GLN A 156 26.10 -28.52 -1.81
C GLN A 156 24.85 -29.30 -2.22
N SER A 157 24.92 -30.00 -3.35
CA SER A 157 23.90 -31.00 -3.76
C SER A 157 22.54 -30.46 -4.23
N GLY A 158 22.46 -29.23 -4.78
CA GLY A 158 21.22 -28.71 -5.37
C GLY A 158 20.21 -28.09 -4.39
N GLU A 159 20.55 -28.06 -3.10
CA GLU A 159 19.76 -27.40 -2.05
C GLU A 159 20.46 -26.12 -1.58
N PHE A 160 19.69 -25.08 -1.27
CA PHE A 160 20.20 -23.93 -0.52
C PHE A 160 20.54 -24.40 0.90
N GLN A 161 21.74 -24.07 1.40
CA GLN A 161 22.14 -24.28 2.78
C GLN A 161 22.58 -22.94 3.39
N SER A 162 22.11 -22.65 4.61
CA SER A 162 22.46 -21.43 5.32
C SER A 162 22.37 -21.66 6.83
N ASN A 163 23.41 -21.27 7.56
CA ASN A 163 23.40 -21.29 9.03
C ASN A 163 22.65 -20.09 9.64
N ASP A 164 22.34 -19.07 8.83
CA ASP A 164 21.79 -17.80 9.28
C ASP A 164 20.30 -17.64 8.94
N MET A 165 19.73 -18.60 8.20
CA MET A 165 18.32 -18.63 7.85
C MET A 165 17.56 -19.68 8.65
N SER A 166 16.30 -19.37 8.98
CA SER A 166 15.42 -20.36 9.59
C SER A 166 15.09 -21.47 8.59
N ASP A 167 14.82 -22.67 9.08
CA ASP A 167 14.40 -23.82 8.25
C ASP A 167 13.21 -23.49 7.35
N SER A 168 12.30 -22.61 7.80
CA SER A 168 11.17 -22.14 7.00
C SER A 168 11.58 -21.32 5.77
N GLN A 169 12.66 -20.53 5.85
CA GLN A 169 13.17 -19.71 4.76
C GLN A 169 13.91 -20.59 3.75
N LEU A 170 14.74 -21.52 4.23
CA LEU A 170 15.41 -22.53 3.42
C LEU A 170 14.41 -23.41 2.66
N ASN A 171 13.39 -23.92 3.34
CA ASN A 171 12.32 -24.70 2.72
C ASN A 171 11.54 -23.90 1.68
N CYS A 172 11.30 -22.61 1.91
CA CYS A 172 10.66 -21.73 0.93
C CYS A 172 11.54 -21.59 -0.32
N LEU A 173 12.84 -21.31 -0.15
CA LEU A 173 13.77 -21.16 -1.28
C LEU A 173 13.94 -22.46 -2.09
N ASN A 174 14.04 -23.60 -1.39
CA ASN A 174 14.11 -24.92 -2.00
C ASN A 174 12.77 -25.32 -2.68
N SER A 175 11.63 -24.76 -2.24
CA SER A 175 10.31 -25.06 -2.83
C SER A 175 10.07 -24.42 -4.20
N PHE A 176 10.86 -23.42 -4.60
CA PHE A 176 10.69 -22.76 -5.90
C PHE A 176 11.19 -23.61 -7.08
N GLY A 177 12.00 -24.65 -6.82
CA GLY A 177 12.50 -25.53 -7.87
C GLY A 177 13.34 -24.81 -8.94
N LEU A 178 14.10 -23.79 -8.52
CA LEU A 178 14.98 -23.03 -9.43
C LEU A 178 16.11 -23.92 -9.94
N ASP A 179 16.31 -23.91 -11.26
CA ASP A 179 17.46 -24.56 -11.89
C ASP A 179 18.75 -23.73 -11.72
N ASP A 180 19.90 -24.37 -11.97
CA ASP A 180 21.20 -23.73 -11.73
C ASP A 180 21.46 -22.55 -12.69
N GLU A 181 20.88 -22.55 -13.89
CA GLU A 181 21.00 -21.44 -14.84
C GLU A 181 20.23 -20.20 -14.36
N GLN A 182 19.03 -20.39 -13.82
CA GLN A 182 18.21 -19.34 -13.22
C GLN A 182 18.89 -18.72 -12.01
N ILE A 183 19.53 -19.54 -11.17
CA ILE A 183 20.24 -19.07 -9.99
C ILE A 183 21.48 -18.29 -10.38
N LEU A 184 22.27 -18.78 -11.34
CA LEU A 184 23.42 -18.07 -11.85
C LEU A 184 23.03 -16.72 -12.45
N LYS A 185 21.89 -16.64 -13.15
CA LYS A 185 21.34 -15.36 -13.62
C LYS A 185 20.99 -14.42 -12.48
N ILE A 186 20.36 -14.91 -11.40
CA ILE A 186 20.02 -14.08 -10.24
C ILE A 186 21.29 -13.61 -9.50
N GLN A 187 22.28 -14.49 -9.33
CA GLN A 187 23.60 -14.15 -8.78
C GLN A 187 24.28 -13.06 -9.62
N ASN A 188 24.26 -13.17 -10.94
CA ASN A 188 24.82 -12.15 -11.83
C ASN A 188 24.05 -10.81 -11.74
N MET A 189 22.76 -10.84 -11.40
CA MET A 189 21.97 -9.62 -11.17
C MET A 189 22.25 -8.98 -9.81
N GLN A 190 22.95 -9.65 -8.90
CA GLN A 190 23.13 -9.21 -7.53
C GLN A 190 23.85 -7.86 -7.42
N SER A 191 24.92 -7.65 -8.20
CA SER A 191 25.61 -6.35 -8.25
C SER A 191 24.65 -5.23 -8.64
N SER A 192 23.79 -5.47 -9.63
CA SER A 192 22.77 -4.50 -10.05
C SER A 192 21.72 -4.27 -8.96
N ILE A 193 21.30 -5.31 -8.23
CA ILE A 193 20.38 -5.19 -7.08
C ILE A 193 21.02 -4.34 -5.98
N GLN A 194 22.31 -4.55 -5.67
CA GLN A 194 23.05 -3.79 -4.67
C GLN A 194 23.24 -2.32 -5.09
N GLU A 195 23.57 -2.06 -6.35
CA GLU A 195 23.65 -0.69 -6.89
C GLU A 195 22.30 0.04 -6.78
N GLN A 196 21.20 -0.63 -7.15
CA GLN A 196 19.85 -0.07 -7.01
C GLN A 196 19.52 0.19 -5.54
N ARG A 197 19.86 -0.72 -4.63
CA ARG A 197 19.67 -0.50 -3.19
C ARG A 197 20.40 0.76 -2.73
N GLN A 198 21.69 0.91 -3.06
CA GLN A 198 22.47 2.09 -2.70
C GLN A 198 21.86 3.39 -3.25
N TYR A 199 21.33 3.34 -4.48
CA TYR A 199 20.61 4.47 -5.06
C TYR A 199 19.37 4.85 -4.24
N TYR A 200 18.56 3.86 -3.81
CA TYR A 200 17.40 4.10 -2.95
C TYR A 200 17.79 4.58 -1.55
N ASP A 201 18.87 4.06 -0.96
CA ASP A 201 19.40 4.53 0.32
C ASP A 201 19.78 6.02 0.24
N ASN A 202 20.44 6.42 -0.86
CA ASN A 202 20.75 7.82 -1.12
C ASN A 202 19.49 8.69 -1.26
N LEU A 203 18.46 8.21 -1.95
CA LEU A 203 17.17 8.93 -2.06
C LEU A 203 16.50 9.12 -0.68
N ILE A 204 16.55 8.10 0.19
CA ILE A 204 16.04 8.21 1.56
C ILE A 204 16.82 9.26 2.34
N LEU A 205 18.15 9.28 2.23
CA LEU A 205 18.99 10.31 2.86
C LEU A 205 18.66 11.72 2.35
N GLU A 206 18.39 11.90 1.05
CA GLU A 206 17.95 13.18 0.50
C GLU A 206 16.59 13.62 1.06
N ILE A 207 15.63 12.70 1.27
CA ILE A 207 14.35 13.00 1.93
C ILE A 207 14.60 13.53 3.36
N PHE A 208 15.49 12.89 4.12
CA PHE A 208 15.86 13.37 5.45
C PHE A 208 16.57 14.72 5.45
N LYS A 209 17.45 14.97 4.46
CA LYS A 209 18.07 16.30 4.29
C LYS A 209 17.04 17.38 4.02
N ILE A 210 16.06 17.11 3.15
CA ILE A 210 14.94 18.02 2.87
C ILE A 210 14.14 18.29 4.14
N GLN A 211 13.83 17.26 4.93
CA GLN A 211 13.13 17.41 6.21
C GLN A 211 13.87 18.36 7.16
N ASN A 212 15.17 18.13 7.37
CA ASN A 212 16.01 18.97 8.22
C ASN A 212 16.10 20.42 7.70
N TRP A 213 16.21 20.58 6.38
CA TRP A 213 16.23 21.89 5.75
C TRP A 213 14.91 22.66 5.94
N ILE A 214 13.76 21.99 5.77
CA ILE A 214 12.43 22.57 6.04
C ILE A 214 12.34 23.04 7.50
N THR A 215 12.78 22.23 8.46
CA THR A 215 12.78 22.61 9.88
C THR A 215 13.66 23.82 10.14
N LYS A 216 14.87 23.86 9.56
CA LYS A 216 15.81 24.98 9.70
C LYS A 216 15.28 26.28 9.10
N GLU A 217 14.76 26.26 7.88
CA GLU A 217 14.21 27.48 7.26
C GLU A 217 12.92 27.95 7.95
N SER A 218 12.11 27.00 8.43
CA SER A 218 10.94 27.33 9.26
C SER A 218 11.34 28.05 10.54
N GLN A 219 12.51 27.72 11.11
CA GLN A 219 13.03 28.41 12.28
C GLN A 219 13.33 29.88 12.01
N LYS A 220 13.92 30.20 10.86
CA LYS A 220 14.17 31.58 10.46
C LYS A 220 12.88 32.38 10.27
N CYS A 221 11.87 31.79 9.62
CA CYS A 221 10.58 32.45 9.43
C CYS A 221 9.90 32.81 10.76
N GLN A 222 10.03 31.95 11.77
CA GLN A 222 9.48 32.24 13.09
C GLN A 222 10.32 33.24 13.87
N GLN A 223 11.65 33.27 13.72
CA GLN A 223 12.47 34.33 14.32
C GLN A 223 11.97 35.71 13.87
N ILE A 224 11.69 35.86 12.58
CA ILE A 224 11.08 37.09 12.04
C ILE A 224 9.70 37.35 12.68
N ALA A 225 8.87 36.31 12.81
CA ALA A 225 7.56 36.46 13.45
C ALA A 225 7.70 36.87 14.93
N ASP A 226 8.64 36.28 15.65
CA ASP A 226 8.93 36.57 17.06
C ASP A 226 9.44 38.00 17.23
N GLU A 227 10.35 38.46 16.36
CA GLU A 227 10.81 39.87 16.33
C GLU A 227 9.64 40.84 16.10
N ILE A 228 8.71 40.51 15.20
CA ILE A 228 7.49 41.30 14.99
C ILE A 228 6.63 41.29 16.26
N TRP A 229 6.52 40.15 16.94
CA TRP A 229 5.72 40.04 18.17
C TRP A 229 6.31 40.79 19.34
N ASP A 230 7.63 40.86 19.45
CA ASP A 230 8.32 41.58 20.53
C ASP A 230 8.14 43.11 20.41
N ILE A 231 7.80 43.62 19.23
CA ILE A 231 7.52 45.05 18.98
C ILE A 231 6.07 45.41 19.29
N LEU A 232 5.14 44.46 19.18
CA LEU A 232 3.71 44.72 19.27
C LEU A 232 3.18 44.52 20.69
N GLU A 233 2.32 45.44 21.13
CA GLU A 233 1.54 45.17 22.34
C GLU A 233 0.63 43.95 22.13
N PRO A 234 0.35 43.15 23.17
CA PRO A 234 -0.45 41.92 23.07
C PRO A 234 -1.78 42.10 22.33
N LYS A 235 -2.45 43.24 22.55
CA LYS A 235 -3.70 43.59 21.87
C LYS A 235 -3.49 43.89 20.39
N GLN A 236 -2.42 44.61 20.04
CA GLN A 236 -2.05 44.90 18.64
C GLN A 236 -1.68 43.62 17.89
N ALA A 237 -0.89 42.74 18.53
CA ALA A 237 -0.53 41.43 18.00
C ALA A 237 -1.77 40.56 17.73
N ALA A 238 -2.72 40.52 18.67
CA ALA A 238 -3.98 39.82 18.50
C ALA A 238 -4.82 40.40 17.36
N GLY A 239 -4.95 41.73 17.28
CA GLY A 239 -5.65 42.40 16.18
C GLY A 239 -5.05 42.06 14.82
N LEU A 240 -3.72 42.09 14.69
CA LEU A 240 -3.01 41.70 13.48
C LEU A 240 -3.29 40.24 13.10
N LEU A 241 -3.19 39.31 14.05
CA LEU A 241 -3.45 37.89 13.81
C LEU A 241 -4.88 37.63 13.33
N ILE A 242 -5.87 38.23 13.97
CA ILE A 242 -7.29 38.13 13.58
C ILE A 242 -7.48 38.68 12.16
N SER A 243 -6.91 39.85 11.86
CA SER A 243 -6.99 40.45 10.52
C SER A 243 -6.33 39.57 9.46
N LEU A 244 -5.17 38.97 9.74
CA LEU A 244 -4.50 38.05 8.82
C LEU A 244 -5.33 36.78 8.57
N ASP A 245 -5.98 36.20 9.58
CA ASP A 245 -6.81 35.01 9.41
C ASP A 245 -8.13 35.29 8.66
N LYS A 246 -8.75 36.44 8.90
CA LYS A 246 -9.94 36.88 8.13
C LYS A 246 -9.59 37.15 6.67
N ASN A 247 -8.53 37.91 6.42
CA ASN A 247 -8.05 38.19 5.07
C ASN A 247 -7.61 36.92 4.35
N ARG A 248 -7.12 35.89 5.07
CA ARG A 248 -6.89 34.55 4.50
C ARG A 248 -8.13 34.02 3.79
N THR A 249 -9.29 34.13 4.40
CA THR A 249 -10.50 33.50 3.88
C THR A 249 -11.09 34.28 2.70
N GLU A 250 -10.99 35.60 2.72
CA GLU A 250 -11.59 36.49 1.72
C GLU A 250 -10.65 36.77 0.54
N GLN A 251 -9.40 37.19 0.80
CA GLN A 251 -8.49 37.58 -0.28
C GLN A 251 -7.73 36.41 -0.90
N PHE A 252 -7.49 35.30 -0.16
CA PHE A 252 -6.67 34.20 -0.68
C PHE A 252 -7.46 33.23 -1.56
N LYS A 253 -8.81 33.30 -1.54
CA LYS A 253 -9.64 32.57 -2.50
C LYS A 253 -9.55 33.17 -3.92
N GLU A 254 -9.40 34.49 -4.01
CA GLU A 254 -9.36 35.21 -5.30
C GLU A 254 -7.93 35.50 -5.78
N LYS A 255 -7.05 35.93 -4.87
CA LYS A 255 -5.64 36.19 -5.17
C LYS A 255 -4.86 34.96 -4.74
N LYS A 256 -4.26 34.26 -5.70
CA LYS A 256 -3.41 33.08 -5.45
C LYS A 256 -2.17 33.53 -4.67
N VAL A 257 -2.25 33.62 -3.35
CA VAL A 257 -1.13 34.03 -2.49
C VAL A 257 -0.18 32.85 -2.28
N TYR A 258 1.09 33.14 -2.05
CA TYR A 258 2.10 32.13 -1.71
C TYR A 258 1.82 31.51 -0.32
N PRO A 259 2.01 30.19 -0.13
CA PRO A 259 2.47 29.20 -1.12
C PRO A 259 1.35 28.50 -1.92
N ASP A 260 0.07 28.81 -1.65
CA ASP A 260 -1.07 28.13 -2.27
C ASP A 260 -1.08 28.23 -3.80
N CYS A 261 -0.60 29.34 -4.36
CA CYS A 261 -0.41 29.50 -5.80
C CYS A 261 0.58 28.52 -6.42
N VAL A 262 1.68 28.24 -5.71
CA VAL A 262 2.69 27.27 -6.10
C VAL A 262 2.11 25.86 -6.00
N LEU A 263 1.40 25.56 -4.90
CA LEU A 263 0.74 24.27 -4.71
C LEU A 263 -0.27 23.97 -5.81
N LEU A 264 -1.16 24.91 -6.14
CA LEU A 264 -2.12 24.76 -7.24
C LEU A 264 -1.42 24.54 -8.59
N THR A 265 -0.31 25.23 -8.82
CA THR A 265 0.48 25.07 -10.05
C THR A 265 1.12 23.69 -10.14
N LEU A 266 1.69 23.20 -9.03
CA LEU A 266 2.27 21.86 -8.94
C LEU A 266 1.20 20.76 -9.10
N GLN A 267 0.04 20.91 -8.46
CA GLN A 267 -1.09 20.00 -8.61
C GLN A 267 -1.59 19.94 -10.06
N LYS A 268 -1.69 21.08 -10.74
CA LYS A 268 -2.08 21.12 -12.16
C LYS A 268 -1.06 20.38 -13.03
N LYS A 269 0.24 20.61 -12.82
CA LYS A 269 1.31 19.90 -13.53
C LYS A 269 1.26 18.39 -13.27
N ALA A 270 1.09 17.97 -12.02
CA ALA A 270 0.97 16.56 -11.66
C ALA A 270 -0.23 15.89 -12.36
N LYS A 271 -1.41 16.52 -12.34
CA LYS A 271 -2.60 16.01 -13.05
C LYS A 271 -2.35 15.86 -14.56
N GLN A 272 -1.71 16.85 -15.18
CA GLN A 272 -1.36 16.79 -16.61
C GLN A 272 -0.39 15.66 -16.92
N GLN A 273 0.61 15.42 -16.07
CA GLN A 273 1.56 14.30 -16.25
C GLN A 273 0.87 12.95 -16.13
N ILE A 274 -0.03 12.78 -15.15
CA ILE A 274 -0.81 11.55 -14.99
C ILE A 274 -1.68 11.29 -16.23
N GLN A 275 -2.40 12.31 -16.71
CA GLN A 275 -3.23 12.21 -17.91
C GLN A 275 -2.41 11.84 -19.15
N ARG A 276 -1.24 12.45 -19.35
CA ARG A 276 -0.34 12.10 -20.46
C ARG A 276 0.10 10.64 -20.39
N LYS A 277 0.58 10.18 -19.23
CA LYS A 277 1.00 8.78 -19.05
C LYS A 277 -0.14 7.79 -19.30
N GLN A 278 -1.36 8.11 -18.88
CA GLN A 278 -2.53 7.28 -19.15
C GLN A 278 -2.86 7.24 -20.65
N SER A 279 -2.86 8.38 -21.36
CA SER A 279 -3.09 8.41 -22.82
C SER A 279 -2.07 7.55 -23.56
N THR A 280 -0.77 7.72 -23.25
CA THR A 280 0.30 6.94 -23.87
C THR A 280 0.14 5.44 -23.62
N TYR A 281 -0.24 5.03 -22.41
CA TYR A 281 -0.51 3.63 -22.11
C TYR A 281 -1.68 3.05 -22.93
N PHE A 282 -2.78 3.81 -23.08
CA PHE A 282 -3.92 3.37 -23.89
C PHE A 282 -3.62 3.35 -25.40
N GLU A 283 -2.80 4.28 -25.89
CA GLU A 283 -2.31 4.30 -27.28
C GLU A 283 -1.43 3.08 -27.57
N MET A 284 -0.45 2.81 -26.71
CA MET A 284 0.42 1.63 -26.83
C MET A 284 -0.37 0.33 -26.80
N LYS A 285 -1.38 0.21 -25.91
CA LYS A 285 -2.25 -0.96 -25.85
C LYS A 285 -3.12 -1.13 -27.11
N ARG A 286 -3.51 -0.03 -27.77
CA ARG A 286 -4.22 -0.08 -29.06
C ARG A 286 -3.31 -0.53 -30.19
N GLN A 287 -2.08 -0.01 -30.25
CA GLN A 287 -1.08 -0.42 -31.24
C GLN A 287 -0.76 -1.91 -31.12
N ASN A 288 -0.45 -2.40 -29.92
CA ASN A 288 -0.16 -3.83 -29.72
C ASN A 288 -1.35 -4.72 -30.13
N LYS A 289 -2.59 -4.31 -29.84
CA LYS A 289 -3.78 -5.06 -30.26
C LYS A 289 -3.97 -5.05 -31.79
N GLN A 290 -3.58 -3.97 -32.45
CA GLN A 290 -3.65 -3.85 -33.89
C GLN A 290 -2.58 -4.71 -34.57
N GLU A 291 -1.36 -4.72 -34.05
CA GLU A 291 -0.28 -5.62 -34.48
C GLU A 291 -0.65 -7.10 -34.28
N GLU A 292 -1.28 -7.45 -33.15
CA GLU A 292 -1.79 -8.81 -32.92
C GLU A 292 -2.85 -9.22 -33.97
N LEU A 293 -3.76 -8.31 -34.33
CA LEU A 293 -4.80 -8.56 -35.35
C LEU A 293 -4.20 -8.67 -36.75
N GLU A 294 -3.20 -7.85 -37.08
CA GLU A 294 -2.48 -7.91 -38.36
C GLU A 294 -1.70 -9.23 -38.50
N MET A 295 -1.04 -9.68 -37.43
CA MET A 295 -0.40 -10.99 -37.36
C MET A 295 -1.42 -12.13 -37.52
N GLN A 296 -2.56 -12.09 -36.84
CA GLN A 296 -3.62 -13.11 -36.99
C GLN A 296 -4.16 -13.17 -38.41
N ASN A 297 -4.36 -12.03 -39.06
CA ASN A 297 -4.84 -11.97 -40.45
C ASN A 297 -3.77 -12.50 -41.43
N TYR A 298 -2.49 -12.22 -41.19
CA TYR A 298 -1.38 -12.75 -41.99
C TYR A 298 -1.35 -14.28 -41.95
N PHE A 299 -1.42 -14.88 -40.76
CA PHE A 299 -1.48 -16.34 -40.63
C PHE A 299 -2.75 -16.94 -41.24
N GLN A 300 -3.89 -16.27 -41.17
CA GLN A 300 -5.12 -16.77 -41.81
C GLN A 300 -5.08 -16.75 -43.35
N GLN A 301 -4.34 -15.82 -43.95
CA GLN A 301 -4.16 -15.76 -45.41
C GLN A 301 -3.24 -16.87 -45.92
N ASP A 302 -2.21 -17.26 -45.16
CA ASP A 302 -1.32 -18.37 -45.50
C ASP A 302 -1.96 -19.76 -45.38
N PHE A 303 -3.09 -19.89 -44.65
CA PHE A 303 -3.85 -21.14 -44.58
C PHE A 303 -4.97 -21.27 -45.64
N ILE A 304 -5.26 -20.19 -46.38
CA ILE A 304 -6.32 -20.15 -47.40
C ILE A 304 -5.76 -20.29 -48.84
N ASN A 305 -4.44 -20.15 -49.01
CA ASN A 305 -3.73 -20.44 -50.27
C ASN A 305 -3.03 -21.80 -50.21
#